data_AF-A0A2G6MZL6-F1
#
_entry.id   AF-A0A2G6MZL6-F1
#
_cell.length_a   1.000
_cell.length_b   1.000
_cell.length_c   1.000
_cell.angle_alpha   90.00
_cell.angle_beta   90.00
_cell.angle_gamma   90.00
#
_symmetry.space_group_name_H-M   'P 1'
#
loop_
_entity.id
_entity.type
_entity.pdbx_description
1 polymer ?
#
loop_
_entity_poly.entity_id
_entity_poly.type
_entity_poly.pdbx_seq_one_letter_code
_entity_poly.pdbx_strand_id
1 'polypeptide(L)'
;MAVHAIVNIDPVTCIGEQLTEMDDSKIVDTAPDTIDQISGYALQAGYAFFLSGHECPFAIGYEGTMDATGYLPESMILGAFGVGLTDNLAVVALEYTRASNYAVSDHGDGDDADTFIVN
;
A
#
# COMPACT_ATOMS: atom_id res chain seq x y z
N MET A 1 9.88 -1.62 15.66
CA MET A 1 9.54 -3.06 15.64
C MET A 1 8.67 -3.37 14.44
N ALA A 2 8.75 -4.59 13.90
CA ALA A 2 7.92 -5.04 12.78
C ALA A 2 7.26 -6.39 13.11
N VAL A 3 6.01 -6.55 12.69
CA VAL A 3 5.30 -7.84 12.70
C VAL A 3 4.59 -8.00 11.37
N HIS A 4 4.65 -9.20 10.80
CA HIS A 4 3.91 -9.52 9.59
C HIS A 4 3.37 -10.94 9.66
N ALA A 5 2.31 -11.18 8.90
CA ALA A 5 1.72 -12.47 8.69
C ALA A 5 1.37 -12.65 7.21
N ILE A 6 1.63 -13.85 6.69
CA ILE A 6 1.27 -14.24 5.33
C ILE A 6 0.47 -15.54 5.45
N VAL A 7 -0.73 -15.53 4.88
CA VAL A 7 -1.60 -16.70 4.83
C VAL A 7 -1.85 -17.02 3.36
N ASN A 8 -1.40 -18.20 2.95
CA ASN A 8 -1.62 -18.72 1.61
C ASN A 8 -2.59 -19.89 1.69
N ILE A 9 -3.73 -19.75 1.03
CA ILE A 9 -4.73 -20.81 0.83
C ILE A 9 -5.05 -20.78 -0.65
N ASP A 10 -4.31 -21.56 -1.44
CA ASP A 10 -4.42 -21.58 -2.91
C ASP A 10 -5.90 -21.51 -3.37
N PRO A 11 -6.31 -20.51 -4.18
CA PRO A 11 -5.51 -19.49 -4.88
C PRO A 11 -5.49 -18.09 -4.22
N VAL A 12 -5.84 -18.02 -2.93
CA VAL A 12 -5.90 -16.80 -2.14
C VAL A 12 -4.61 -16.59 -1.36
N THR A 13 -4.10 -15.36 -1.38
CA THR A 13 -3.00 -14.90 -0.54
C THR A 13 -3.46 -13.70 0.27
N CYS A 14 -3.24 -13.72 1.58
CA CYS A 14 -3.46 -12.56 2.43
C CYS A 14 -2.15 -12.19 3.13
N ILE A 15 -1.83 -10.89 3.16
CA ILE A 15 -0.63 -10.34 3.77
C ILE A 15 -1.07 -9.24 4.74
N GLY A 16 -0.49 -9.24 5.93
CA GLY A 16 -0.61 -8.15 6.88
C GLY A 16 0.76 -7.79 7.42
N GLU A 17 1.07 -6.50 7.50
CA GLU A 17 2.29 -5.97 8.09
C GLU A 17 1.94 -4.78 8.99
N GLN A 18 2.66 -4.68 10.11
CA GLN A 18 2.71 -3.50 10.96
C GLN A 18 4.18 -3.20 11.24
N LEU A 19 4.57 -1.97 10.97
CA LEU A 19 5.86 -1.39 11.32
C LEU A 19 5.64 -0.23 12.28
N THR A 20 6.52 -0.11 13.25
CA THR A 20 6.60 1.03 14.16
C THR A 20 8.07 1.34 14.32
N GLU A 21 8.46 2.61 14.36
CA GLU A 21 9.83 2.95 14.77
C GLU A 21 10.10 2.51 16.22
N MET A 22 11.33 2.58 16.72
CA MET A 22 11.61 2.23 18.13
C MET A 22 11.87 3.45 19.00
N ASP A 23 12.31 4.53 18.37
CA ASP A 23 12.58 5.83 18.95
C ASP A 23 11.89 6.88 18.07
N ASP A 24 11.86 8.13 18.53
CA ASP A 24 11.33 9.26 17.77
C ASP A 24 12.06 9.45 16.43
N SER A 25 11.30 9.83 15.40
CA SER A 25 11.83 9.93 14.04
C SER A 25 12.65 11.20 13.87
N LYS A 26 13.75 11.09 13.11
CA LYS A 26 14.59 12.23 12.71
C LYS A 26 14.50 12.44 11.22
N ILE A 27 14.00 13.59 10.82
CA ILE A 27 13.89 13.95 9.41
C ILE A 27 15.06 14.83 9.02
N VAL A 28 15.74 14.46 7.94
CA VAL A 28 17.07 14.97 7.59
C VAL A 28 17.01 16.26 6.75
N ASP A 29 15.83 16.68 6.29
CA ASP A 29 15.69 17.75 5.28
C ASP A 29 15.02 19.06 5.80
N THR A 30 14.36 19.00 6.95
CA THR A 30 13.86 20.17 7.68
C THR A 30 14.68 20.33 8.97
N ALA A 31 14.57 21.46 9.68
CA ALA A 31 15.30 21.71 10.94
C ALA A 31 15.23 20.50 11.91
N PRO A 32 16.07 20.38 12.97
CA PRO A 32 16.10 19.19 13.82
C PRO A 32 14.87 19.13 14.73
N ASP A 33 13.70 18.97 14.13
CA ASP A 33 12.44 18.65 14.75
C ASP A 33 12.38 17.12 14.78
N THR A 34 12.57 16.57 15.96
CA THR A 34 12.14 15.20 16.24
C THR A 34 10.62 15.20 16.13
N ILE A 35 10.09 14.34 15.28
CA ILE A 35 8.66 14.06 15.24
C ILE A 35 8.37 12.79 16.02
N ASP A 36 7.13 12.64 16.45
CA ASP A 36 6.67 11.47 17.18
C ASP A 36 6.94 10.19 16.38
N GLN A 37 7.02 9.08 17.11
CA GLN A 37 7.31 7.75 16.58
C GLN A 37 6.34 7.38 15.44
N ILE A 38 6.83 7.38 14.20
CA ILE A 38 6.02 6.96 13.06
C ILE A 38 5.68 5.47 13.14
N SER A 39 4.43 5.15 12.79
CA SER A 39 4.02 3.78 12.54
C SER A 39 3.21 3.65 11.26
N GLY A 40 3.12 2.44 10.73
CA GLY A 40 2.32 2.15 9.55
C GLY A 40 1.96 0.68 9.44
N TYR A 41 0.92 0.41 8.68
CA TYR A 41 0.43 -0.93 8.43
C TYR A 41 0.03 -1.10 6.97
N ALA A 42 0.06 -2.35 6.53
CA ALA A 42 -0.41 -2.75 5.21
C ALA A 42 -1.22 -4.04 5.34
N LEU A 43 -2.40 -4.06 4.73
CA LEU A 43 -3.26 -5.22 4.59
C LEU A 43 -3.51 -5.46 3.11
N GLN A 44 -3.21 -6.65 2.61
CA GLN A 44 -3.37 -6.98 1.21
C GLN A 44 -4.03 -8.35 1.05
N ALA A 45 -4.89 -8.47 0.05
CA ALA A 45 -5.51 -9.72 -0.34
C ALA A 45 -5.38 -9.88 -1.86
N GLY A 46 -4.87 -11.03 -2.27
CA GLY A 46 -4.69 -11.44 -3.65
C GLY A 46 -5.47 -12.71 -3.96
N TYR A 47 -5.95 -12.80 -5.19
CA TYR A 47 -6.64 -13.97 -5.73
C TYR A 47 -6.19 -14.18 -7.17
N ALA A 48 -5.69 -15.37 -7.49
CA ALA A 48 -5.37 -15.77 -8.85
C ALA A 48 -6.45 -16.69 -9.42
N PHE A 49 -6.84 -16.49 -10.66
CA PHE A 49 -7.76 -17.39 -11.37
C PHE A 49 -7.38 -17.51 -12.84
N PHE A 50 -7.96 -18.48 -13.53
CA PHE A 50 -7.76 -18.63 -14.96
C PHE A 50 -8.96 -18.11 -15.74
N LEU A 51 -8.70 -17.28 -16.74
CA LEU A 51 -9.69 -16.85 -17.73
C LEU A 51 -9.19 -17.22 -19.13
N SER A 52 -9.93 -18.07 -19.84
CA SER A 52 -9.57 -18.53 -21.20
C SER A 52 -8.16 -19.14 -21.31
N GLY A 53 -7.69 -19.82 -20.25
CA GLY A 53 -6.36 -20.44 -20.20
C GLY A 53 -5.23 -19.49 -19.78
N HIS A 54 -5.56 -18.23 -19.49
CA HIS A 54 -4.63 -17.22 -19.02
C HIS A 54 -4.79 -16.99 -17.52
N GLU A 55 -3.69 -16.94 -16.78
CA GLU A 55 -3.71 -16.57 -15.37
C GLU A 55 -4.05 -15.08 -15.22
N CYS A 56 -4.97 -14.77 -14.32
CA CYS A 56 -5.46 -13.45 -14.02
C CYS A 56 -5.30 -13.19 -12.52
N PRO A 57 -4.21 -12.54 -12.10
CA PRO A 57 -4.07 -12.08 -10.73
C PRO A 57 -4.97 -10.86 -10.49
N PHE A 58 -5.61 -10.84 -9.32
CA PHE A 58 -6.30 -9.68 -8.78
C PHE A 58 -5.82 -9.44 -7.35
N ALA A 59 -5.60 -8.19 -6.98
CA ALA A 59 -5.23 -7.83 -5.62
C ALA A 59 -5.89 -6.52 -5.18
N ILE A 60 -6.17 -6.44 -3.89
CA ILE A 60 -6.58 -5.21 -3.19
C ILE A 60 -5.72 -5.00 -1.97
N GLY A 61 -5.45 -3.74 -1.66
CA GLY A 61 -4.65 -3.32 -0.53
C GLY A 61 -5.28 -2.17 0.23
N TYR A 62 -5.03 -2.12 1.53
CA TYR A 62 -5.26 -0.97 2.36
C TYR A 62 -4.05 -0.74 3.25
N GLU A 63 -3.46 0.44 3.13
CA GLU A 63 -2.26 0.84 3.87
C GLU A 63 -2.57 2.12 4.65
N GLY A 64 -1.86 2.33 5.74
CA GLY A 64 -2.01 3.54 6.52
C GLY A 64 -0.80 3.84 7.38
N THR A 65 -0.70 5.10 7.77
CA THR A 65 0.35 5.60 8.66
C THR A 65 -0.27 6.27 9.87
N MET A 66 0.53 6.41 10.93
CA MET A 66 0.21 7.21 12.11
C MET A 66 1.43 8.07 12.42
N ASP A 67 1.18 9.30 12.85
CA ASP A 67 2.19 10.30 13.21
C ASP A 67 3.16 10.65 12.07
N ALA A 68 2.75 10.45 10.81
CA ALA A 68 3.55 10.70 9.61
C ALA A 68 3.09 11.93 8.79
N THR A 69 2.32 12.83 9.41
CA THR A 69 1.76 14.01 8.75
C THR A 69 2.84 14.83 8.01
N GLY A 70 2.54 15.18 6.76
CA GLY A 70 3.44 15.98 5.91
C GLY A 70 4.53 15.18 5.22
N TYR A 71 4.63 13.87 5.49
CA TYR A 71 5.64 12.99 4.89
C TYR A 71 5.04 11.81 4.13
N LEU A 72 4.01 11.19 4.70
CA LEU A 72 3.30 10.06 4.09
C LEU A 72 1.79 10.29 4.14
N PRO A 73 1.01 9.68 3.23
CA PRO A 73 -0.44 9.68 3.32
C PRO A 73 -0.92 9.00 4.61
N GLU A 74 -2.05 9.48 5.15
CA GLU A 74 -2.71 8.85 6.29
C GLU A 74 -3.22 7.46 5.93
N SER A 75 -3.82 7.33 4.75
CA SER A 75 -4.26 6.03 4.24
C SER A 75 -4.17 5.92 2.73
N MET A 76 -4.11 4.68 2.25
CA MET A 76 -4.05 4.37 0.84
C MET A 76 -4.88 3.14 0.51
N ILE A 77 -5.76 3.24 -0.48
CA ILE A 77 -6.45 2.09 -1.09
C ILE A 77 -5.73 1.75 -2.38
N LEU A 78 -5.41 0.46 -2.56
CA LEU A 78 -4.75 -0.06 -3.74
C LEU A 78 -5.61 -1.13 -4.40
N GLY A 79 -5.63 -1.15 -5.73
CA GLY A 79 -6.26 -2.19 -6.51
C GLY A 79 -5.41 -2.51 -7.74
N ALA A 80 -5.20 -3.80 -7.99
CA ALA A 80 -4.45 -4.27 -9.14
C ALA A 80 -5.18 -5.44 -9.81
N PHE A 81 -5.16 -5.45 -11.14
CA PHE A 81 -5.66 -6.55 -11.95
C PHE A 81 -4.72 -6.81 -13.11
N GLY A 82 -4.35 -8.07 -13.33
CA GLY A 82 -3.48 -8.47 -14.42
C GLY A 82 -4.07 -9.60 -15.26
N VAL A 83 -3.58 -9.72 -16.49
CA VAL A 83 -3.80 -10.90 -17.35
C VAL A 83 -2.47 -11.33 -17.94
N GLY A 84 -2.08 -12.59 -17.73
CA GLY A 84 -0.95 -13.22 -18.39
C GLY A 84 -1.29 -13.54 -19.84
N LEU A 85 -0.67 -12.88 -20.81
CA LEU A 85 -1.08 -12.99 -22.22
C LEU A 85 -0.40 -14.13 -22.96
N THR A 86 0.90 -14.34 -22.74
CA THR A 86 1.67 -15.43 -23.35
C THR A 86 2.83 -15.82 -22.43
N ASP A 87 3.44 -16.99 -22.65
CA ASP A 87 4.64 -17.41 -21.91
C ASP A 87 5.82 -16.41 -22.03
N ASN A 88 5.80 -15.51 -23.03
CA ASN A 88 6.83 -14.50 -23.28
C ASN A 88 6.41 -13.07 -22.89
N LEU A 89 5.17 -12.86 -22.47
CA LEU A 89 4.64 -11.57 -22.04
C LEU A 89 3.96 -11.78 -20.69
N ALA A 90 4.74 -11.50 -19.63
CA ALA A 90 4.46 -11.94 -18.28
C ALA A 90 3.05 -11.55 -17.82
N VAL A 91 2.68 -10.26 -17.87
CA VAL A 91 1.35 -9.75 -17.47
C VAL A 91 1.14 -8.38 -18.11
N VAL A 92 -0.07 -8.06 -18.57
CA VAL A 92 -0.54 -6.66 -18.71
C VAL A 92 -1.40 -6.34 -17.51
N ALA A 93 -1.07 -5.28 -16.79
CA ALA A 93 -1.68 -4.94 -15.51
C ALA A 93 -2.29 -3.54 -15.50
N LEU A 94 -3.40 -3.42 -14.79
CA LEU A 94 -4.04 -2.17 -14.42
C LEU A 94 -3.90 -2.00 -12.91
N GLU A 95 -3.41 -0.83 -12.50
CA GLU A 95 -3.23 -0.48 -11.10
C GLU A 95 -3.95 0.84 -10.82
N TYR A 96 -4.66 0.88 -9.69
CA TYR A 96 -5.32 2.06 -9.18
C TYR A 96 -4.94 2.26 -7.72
N THR A 97 -4.65 3.51 -7.38
CA THR A 97 -4.30 3.92 -6.03
C THR A 97 -5.03 5.19 -5.67
N ARG A 98 -5.61 5.24 -4.48
CA ARG A 98 -6.12 6.47 -3.85
C ARG A 98 -5.39 6.69 -2.53
N ALA A 99 -4.64 7.76 -2.43
CA ALA A 99 -3.95 8.19 -1.21
C ALA A 99 -4.71 9.35 -0.58
N SER A 100 -5.09 9.22 0.69
CA SER A 100 -5.74 10.28 1.46
C SER A 100 -4.74 10.89 2.43
N ASN A 101 -4.60 12.21 2.39
CA ASN A 101 -3.75 12.93 3.34
C ASN A 101 -4.48 13.15 4.68
N TYR A 102 -3.71 13.42 5.72
CA TYR A 102 -4.22 13.78 7.03
C TYR A 102 -5.13 15.00 6.94
N ALA A 103 -6.15 15.04 7.80
CA ALA A 103 -7.05 16.18 7.89
C ALA A 103 -6.31 17.46 8.34
N VAL A 104 -6.88 18.63 8.02
CA VAL A 104 -6.34 19.94 8.45
C VAL A 104 -6.27 20.06 9.97
N SER A 105 -7.17 19.40 10.71
CA SER A 105 -7.12 19.31 12.18
C SER A 105 -5.86 18.64 12.71
N ASP A 106 -5.29 17.75 11.91
CA ASP A 106 -4.13 16.91 12.23
C ASP A 106 -2.91 17.34 11.41
N HIS A 107 -2.88 18.62 11.03
CA HIS A 107 -1.80 19.31 10.31
C HIS A 107 -1.55 18.87 8.86
N GLY A 108 -2.45 18.12 8.23
CA GLY A 108 -2.41 17.83 6.80
C GLY A 108 -3.18 18.84 5.94
N ASP A 109 -3.37 18.54 4.66
CA ASP A 109 -4.19 19.35 3.74
C ASP A 109 -5.61 18.78 3.53
N GLY A 110 -5.86 17.54 3.95
CA GLY A 110 -7.12 16.82 3.77
C GLY A 110 -7.45 16.47 2.31
N ASP A 111 -6.49 16.61 1.40
CA ASP A 111 -6.68 16.31 -0.01
C ASP A 111 -6.42 14.82 -0.31
N ASP A 112 -7.08 14.34 -1.36
CA ASP A 112 -6.88 13.00 -1.90
C ASP A 112 -6.11 13.07 -3.21
N ALA A 113 -5.24 12.09 -3.45
CA ALA A 113 -4.55 11.87 -4.71
C ALA A 113 -4.93 10.52 -5.32
N ASP A 114 -5.48 10.55 -6.52
CA ASP A 114 -5.79 9.35 -7.31
C ASP A 114 -4.71 9.12 -8.38
N THR A 115 -4.25 7.88 -8.53
CA THR A 115 -3.29 7.46 -9.57
C THR A 115 -3.81 6.22 -10.29
N PHE A 116 -3.62 6.18 -11.60
CA PHE A 116 -3.95 5.04 -12.45
C PHE A 116 -2.78 4.72 -13.38
N ILE A 117 -2.36 3.46 -13.41
CA ILE A 117 -1.19 2.98 -14.15
C ILE A 117 -1.58 1.79 -15.03
N VAL A 118 -0.97 1.73 -16.21
CA VAL A 118 -1.04 0.57 -17.12
C VAL A 118 0.39 0.09 -17.34
N ASN A 119 0.67 -1.15 -16.94
CA ASN A 119 1.99 -1.80 -17.03
C ASN A 119 1.98 -2.96 -18.02
#